data_AF-A0A954BTU8-F1
#
_entry.id   AF-A0A954BTU8-F1
#
_cell.length_a   1.000
_cell.length_b   1.000
_cell.length_c   1.000
_cell.angle_alpha   90.00
_cell.angle_beta   90.00
_cell.angle_gamma   90.00
#
_symmetry.space_group_name_H-M   'P 1'
#
loop_
_entity.id
_entity.type
_entity.pdbx_description
1 polymer ?
#
loop_
_entity_poly.entity_id
_entity_poly.type
_entity_poly.pdbx_seq_one_letter_code
_entity_poly.pdbx_strand_id
1 'polypeptide(L)'
;MKRVIAAVIVGAVVGVTGLGIALMRTTETTVVAQDKPEKINNLDEHLQGDANYVKGSLTERLQIVAQLYADKKCDYGQARGIQMRDLLAHARTHEMDPASKLVAFVQWLGKERADYKGDMYKACSRTGAIDALMETYGAQRLYRDEAFLKGNNQAKLARIKELWEARELDQSQAYDLTRMYIYRHLAPAGDDIDKQIELFGQLVKADCLDWAGAAGVHEALLTRALEEKKDLDTVEKKLAWINEHTDSKSGEISWMVVNNRRSALFMHAMDAEMAKLDYEKRAEKIQEWKEKKLLDTSSARDLTAAYCAMK
;
A
#
# COMPACT_ATOMS: atom_id res chain seq x y z
N MET A 1 28.84 -16.09 32.97
CA MET A 1 29.71 -16.52 31.85
C MET A 1 29.56 -18.03 31.70
N LYS A 2 28.69 -18.54 30.80
CA LYS A 2 28.96 -18.99 29.42
C LYS A 2 30.13 -20.01 29.37
N ARG A 3 29.82 -21.32 29.26
CA ARG A 3 29.65 -22.16 28.03
C ARG A 3 31.02 -22.52 27.44
N VAL A 4 31.30 -23.67 26.81
CA VAL A 4 30.68 -24.95 26.45
C VAL A 4 31.85 -25.77 25.87
N ILE A 5 31.84 -27.09 26.03
CA ILE A 5 32.85 -28.01 25.48
C ILE A 5 32.43 -28.52 24.09
N ALA A 6 33.44 -28.84 23.29
CA ALA A 6 33.50 -29.77 22.15
C ALA A 6 33.37 -29.19 20.73
N ALA A 7 34.53 -29.10 20.06
CA ALA A 7 34.67 -29.19 18.61
C ALA A 7 35.70 -30.30 18.33
N VAL A 8 35.31 -31.31 17.54
CA VAL A 8 36.21 -32.36 17.06
C VAL A 8 36.41 -32.18 15.56
N ILE A 9 37.62 -31.70 15.26
CA ILE A 9 38.56 -32.19 14.23
C ILE A 9 38.11 -32.09 12.77
N VAL A 10 38.54 -30.98 12.19
CA VAL A 10 39.04 -30.89 10.81
C VAL A 10 40.52 -31.29 10.82
N GLY A 11 40.95 -32.15 9.89
CA GLY A 11 42.32 -32.07 9.36
C GLY A 11 43.08 -33.38 9.18
N ALA A 12 43.60 -33.55 7.95
CA ALA A 12 44.55 -34.55 7.44
C ALA A 12 43.92 -35.92 7.09
N VAL A 13 44.07 -36.47 5.89
CA VAL A 13 45.31 -36.60 5.12
C VAL A 13 45.00 -36.66 3.62
N VAL A 14 45.59 -35.71 2.89
CA VAL A 14 45.93 -35.82 1.48
C VAL A 14 47.00 -36.90 1.35
N GLY A 15 46.75 -37.95 0.57
CA GLY A 15 47.82 -38.84 0.13
C GLY A 15 47.46 -40.30 0.00
N VAL A 16 46.63 -40.66 -0.98
CA VAL A 16 46.78 -41.91 -1.78
C VAL A 16 46.13 -41.69 -3.16
N THR A 17 46.60 -40.70 -3.93
CA THR A 17 46.41 -40.68 -5.39
C THR A 17 47.60 -41.39 -6.00
N GLY A 18 47.47 -42.70 -6.26
CA GLY A 18 48.50 -43.44 -6.99
C GLY A 18 48.61 -44.90 -6.62
N LEU A 19 47.53 -45.67 -6.74
CA LEU A 19 47.55 -47.10 -7.11
C LEU A 19 46.09 -47.58 -7.17
N GLY A 20 45.56 -47.76 -8.36
CA GLY A 20 44.16 -48.14 -8.57
C GLY A 20 43.74 -48.15 -10.04
N ILE A 21 44.57 -47.58 -10.91
CA ILE A 21 44.49 -47.74 -12.37
C ILE A 21 45.11 -49.10 -12.73
N ALA A 22 44.40 -50.22 -12.47
CA ALA A 22 44.74 -51.53 -13.07
C ALA A 22 43.70 -52.63 -12.86
N LEU A 23 42.76 -52.52 -11.91
CA LEU A 23 41.95 -53.68 -11.47
C LEU A 23 40.47 -53.33 -11.27
N MET A 24 39.79 -52.85 -12.30
CA MET A 24 38.37 -53.16 -12.54
C MET A 24 38.11 -53.11 -14.05
N ARG A 25 38.51 -54.20 -14.73
CA ARG A 25 37.87 -54.59 -15.99
C ARG A 25 36.45 -55.05 -15.66
N THR A 26 35.51 -54.54 -16.47
CA THR A 26 34.19 -55.10 -16.77
C THR A 26 33.20 -55.23 -15.61
N THR A 27 32.73 -54.10 -15.11
CA THR A 27 31.28 -53.94 -14.95
C THR A 27 30.87 -52.81 -15.87
N GLU A 28 30.29 -53.16 -17.02
CA GLU A 28 29.44 -52.24 -17.75
C GLU A 28 28.38 -51.77 -16.75
N THR A 29 28.60 -50.58 -16.21
CA THR A 29 27.52 -49.90 -15.51
C THR A 29 26.63 -49.43 -16.64
N THR A 30 25.62 -50.24 -16.97
CA THR A 30 24.48 -49.80 -17.76
C THR A 30 23.98 -48.55 -17.06
N VAL A 31 24.34 -47.38 -17.58
CA VAL A 31 23.59 -46.17 -17.28
C VAL A 31 22.24 -46.44 -17.92
N VAL A 32 21.31 -46.99 -17.14
CA VAL A 32 19.91 -47.03 -17.51
C VAL A 32 19.57 -45.57 -17.74
N ALA A 33 19.42 -45.19 -19.01
CA ALA A 33 18.84 -43.92 -19.37
C ALA A 33 17.47 -43.91 -18.69
N GLN A 34 17.35 -43.19 -17.57
CA GLN A 34 16.03 -42.92 -17.02
C GLN A 34 15.32 -42.14 -18.11
N ASP A 35 14.29 -42.76 -18.70
CA ASP A 35 13.43 -42.11 -19.66
C ASP A 35 13.04 -40.76 -19.09
N LYS A 36 13.42 -39.69 -19.79
CA LYS A 36 12.97 -38.35 -19.39
C LYS A 36 11.44 -38.41 -19.44
N PRO A 37 10.75 -38.02 -18.36
CA PRO A 37 9.30 -38.03 -18.37
C PRO A 37 8.82 -37.25 -19.59
N GLU A 38 8.00 -37.92 -20.41
CA GLU A 38 7.45 -37.31 -21.62
C GLU A 38 6.67 -36.06 -21.21
N LYS A 39 7.10 -34.91 -21.76
CA LYS A 39 6.43 -33.62 -21.51
C LYS A 39 5.14 -33.56 -22.29
N ILE A 40 4.12 -33.00 -21.68
CA ILE A 40 2.85 -32.73 -22.32
C ILE A 40 3.04 -31.51 -23.23
N ASN A 41 2.94 -31.73 -24.55
CA ASN A 41 3.13 -30.67 -25.55
C ASN A 41 2.00 -29.62 -25.50
N ASN A 42 0.76 -30.04 -25.22
CA ASN A 42 -0.39 -29.15 -25.05
C ASN A 42 -1.06 -29.38 -23.69
N LEU A 43 -0.58 -28.66 -22.67
CA LEU A 43 -1.05 -28.82 -21.30
C LEU A 43 -2.52 -28.41 -21.14
N ASP A 44 -2.98 -27.40 -21.88
CA ASP A 44 -4.37 -26.96 -21.81
C ASP A 44 -5.33 -28.02 -22.34
N GLU A 45 -5.04 -28.61 -23.51
CA GLU A 45 -5.86 -29.69 -24.06
C GLU A 45 -5.86 -30.94 -23.17
N HIS A 46 -4.69 -31.29 -22.59
CA HIS A 46 -4.60 -32.38 -21.63
C HIS A 46 -5.50 -32.16 -20.42
N LEU A 47 -5.49 -30.97 -19.84
CA LEU A 47 -6.31 -30.62 -18.68
C LEU A 47 -7.79 -30.52 -19.01
N GLN A 48 -8.16 -30.00 -20.19
CA GLN A 48 -9.56 -29.99 -20.64
C GLN A 48 -10.08 -31.39 -20.97
N GLY A 49 -9.19 -32.32 -21.32
CA GLY A 49 -9.51 -33.74 -21.46
C GLY A 49 -9.61 -34.51 -20.14
N ASP A 50 -9.11 -33.96 -19.02
CA ASP A 50 -9.17 -34.58 -17.70
C ASP A 50 -10.47 -34.23 -16.97
N ALA A 51 -11.35 -35.22 -16.81
CA ALA A 51 -12.63 -35.06 -16.12
C ALA A 51 -12.48 -34.60 -14.66
N ASN A 52 -11.40 -34.99 -13.97
CA ASN A 52 -11.13 -34.56 -12.60
C ASN A 52 -10.74 -33.09 -12.54
N TYR A 53 -9.98 -32.61 -13.54
CA TYR A 53 -9.66 -31.20 -13.64
C TYR A 53 -10.89 -30.37 -14.01
N VAL A 54 -11.66 -30.79 -15.02
CA VAL A 54 -12.84 -30.04 -15.49
C VAL A 54 -13.92 -29.91 -14.41
N LYS A 55 -14.16 -30.96 -13.60
CA LYS A 55 -15.22 -30.99 -12.58
C LYS A 55 -14.71 -30.64 -11.17
N GLY A 56 -13.41 -30.64 -10.97
CA GLY A 56 -12.80 -30.40 -9.66
C GLY A 56 -13.05 -28.98 -9.15
N SER A 57 -13.09 -28.84 -7.83
CA SER A 57 -12.96 -27.57 -7.12
C SER A 57 -11.66 -26.85 -7.50
N LEU A 58 -11.56 -25.56 -7.17
CA LEU A 58 -10.34 -24.79 -7.40
C LEU A 58 -9.11 -25.50 -6.79
N THR A 59 -9.21 -25.93 -5.54
CA THR A 59 -8.11 -26.63 -4.84
C THR A 59 -7.68 -27.90 -5.57
N GLU A 60 -8.63 -28.72 -6.02
CA GLU A 60 -8.34 -29.96 -6.77
C GLU A 60 -7.65 -29.66 -8.10
N ARG A 61 -8.12 -28.64 -8.85
CA ARG A 61 -7.48 -28.21 -10.10
C ARG A 61 -6.04 -27.75 -9.87
N LEU A 62 -5.80 -26.94 -8.83
CA LEU A 62 -4.47 -26.47 -8.48
C LEU A 62 -3.54 -27.64 -8.09
N GLN A 63 -4.05 -28.64 -7.38
CA GLN A 63 -3.32 -29.84 -6.98
C GLN A 63 -2.95 -30.73 -8.18
N ILE A 64 -3.85 -30.91 -9.15
CA ILE A 64 -3.58 -31.65 -10.39
C ILE A 64 -2.40 -31.00 -11.13
N VAL A 65 -2.43 -29.67 -11.31
CA VAL A 65 -1.33 -28.95 -11.96
C VAL A 65 -0.02 -29.05 -11.17
N ALA A 66 -0.09 -28.97 -9.84
CA ALA A 66 1.07 -29.13 -8.97
C ALA A 66 1.70 -30.53 -9.10
N GLN A 67 0.88 -31.57 -9.26
CA GLN A 67 1.32 -32.94 -9.46
C GLN A 67 1.97 -33.12 -10.83
N LEU A 68 1.36 -32.60 -11.90
CA LEU A 68 1.96 -32.62 -13.25
C LEU A 68 3.33 -31.94 -13.28
N TYR A 69 3.48 -30.83 -12.54
CA TYR A 69 4.78 -30.18 -12.38
C TYR A 69 5.78 -31.04 -11.59
N ALA A 70 5.36 -31.64 -10.47
CA ALA A 70 6.20 -32.54 -9.67
C ALA A 70 6.70 -33.75 -10.47
N ASP A 71 5.86 -34.28 -11.35
CA ASP A 71 6.16 -35.40 -12.25
C ASP A 71 6.94 -34.96 -13.50
N LYS A 72 7.32 -33.66 -13.58
CA LYS A 72 8.06 -33.04 -14.68
C LYS A 72 7.35 -33.18 -16.03
N LYS A 73 6.02 -33.30 -16.03
CA LYS A 73 5.15 -33.39 -17.21
C LYS A 73 4.89 -32.04 -17.86
N CYS A 74 5.05 -30.96 -17.11
CA CYS A 74 5.05 -29.59 -17.60
C CYS A 74 6.21 -28.79 -16.99
N ASP A 75 6.52 -27.64 -17.58
CA ASP A 75 7.50 -26.73 -17.00
C ASP A 75 6.90 -25.74 -15.98
N TYR A 76 7.77 -25.03 -15.28
CA TYR A 76 7.41 -24.06 -14.26
C TYR A 76 6.50 -22.94 -14.80
N GLY A 77 6.78 -22.42 -16.00
CA GLY A 77 6.03 -21.32 -16.59
C GLY A 77 4.61 -21.74 -16.96
N GLN A 78 4.48 -22.93 -17.56
CA GLN A 78 3.18 -23.54 -17.87
C GLN A 78 2.36 -23.78 -16.60
N ALA A 79 2.95 -24.44 -15.59
CA ALA A 79 2.26 -24.74 -14.34
C ALA A 79 1.81 -23.46 -13.61
N ARG A 80 2.70 -22.47 -13.46
CA ARG A 80 2.39 -21.17 -12.84
C ARG A 80 1.27 -20.45 -13.61
N GLY A 81 1.36 -20.41 -14.94
CA GLY A 81 0.37 -19.73 -15.78
C GLY A 81 -1.05 -20.31 -15.63
N ILE A 82 -1.18 -21.63 -15.63
CA ILE A 82 -2.48 -22.30 -15.46
C ILE A 82 -3.05 -22.06 -14.06
N GLN A 83 -2.23 -22.22 -13.01
CA GLN A 83 -2.68 -21.97 -11.64
C GLN A 83 -3.12 -20.51 -11.44
N MET A 84 -2.38 -19.54 -11.98
CA MET A 84 -2.78 -18.13 -11.95
C MET A 84 -4.10 -17.89 -12.68
N ARG A 85 -4.30 -18.54 -13.84
CA ARG A 85 -5.55 -18.44 -14.62
C ARG A 85 -6.74 -19.00 -13.84
N ASP A 86 -6.59 -20.14 -13.18
CA ASP A 86 -7.67 -20.74 -12.38
C ASP A 86 -8.02 -19.91 -11.15
N LEU A 87 -7.01 -19.33 -10.48
CA LEU A 87 -7.20 -18.38 -9.37
C LEU A 87 -7.96 -17.13 -9.84
N LEU A 88 -7.59 -16.56 -10.99
CA LEU A 88 -8.27 -15.40 -11.56
C LEU A 88 -9.70 -15.73 -12.02
N ALA A 89 -9.91 -16.91 -12.62
CA ALA A 89 -11.24 -17.36 -13.01
C ALA A 89 -12.15 -17.53 -11.78
N HIS A 90 -11.64 -18.13 -10.71
CA HIS A 90 -12.36 -18.25 -9.46
C HIS A 90 -12.70 -16.88 -8.86
N ALA A 91 -11.74 -15.95 -8.82
CA ALA A 91 -11.95 -14.61 -8.29
C ALA A 91 -13.09 -13.86 -9.01
N ARG A 92 -13.14 -13.97 -10.36
CA ARG A 92 -14.21 -13.36 -11.18
C ARG A 92 -15.61 -13.90 -10.86
N THR A 93 -15.73 -15.17 -10.50
CA THR A 93 -17.03 -15.77 -10.17
C THR A 93 -17.41 -15.63 -8.70
N HIS A 94 -16.56 -15.04 -7.86
CA HIS A 94 -16.76 -14.91 -6.41
C HIS A 94 -16.62 -13.46 -5.93
N GLU A 95 -17.06 -12.48 -6.73
CA GLU A 95 -17.06 -11.05 -6.39
C GLU A 95 -15.69 -10.46 -6.03
N MET A 96 -14.61 -11.10 -6.49
CA MET A 96 -13.21 -10.70 -6.26
C MET A 96 -12.51 -10.38 -7.59
N ASP A 97 -13.24 -9.98 -8.63
CA ASP A 97 -12.61 -9.63 -9.90
C ASP A 97 -11.61 -8.48 -9.71
N PRO A 98 -10.30 -8.67 -9.97
CA PRO A 98 -9.31 -7.60 -9.79
C PRO A 98 -9.58 -6.34 -10.62
N ALA A 99 -10.39 -6.43 -11.70
CA ALA A 99 -10.76 -5.25 -12.49
C ALA A 99 -11.69 -4.28 -11.74
N SER A 100 -12.49 -4.75 -10.78
CA SER A 100 -13.49 -3.95 -10.07
C SER A 100 -13.47 -4.08 -8.54
N LYS A 101 -12.82 -5.13 -8.02
CA LYS A 101 -12.80 -5.57 -6.63
C LYS A 101 -11.39 -5.96 -6.19
N LEU A 102 -10.40 -5.16 -6.59
CA LEU A 102 -8.99 -5.42 -6.35
C LEU A 102 -8.65 -5.64 -4.86
N VAL A 103 -9.21 -4.81 -3.96
CA VAL A 103 -9.00 -4.96 -2.51
C VAL A 103 -9.43 -6.35 -2.03
N ALA A 104 -10.61 -6.82 -2.42
CA ALA A 104 -11.12 -8.12 -2.01
C ALA A 104 -10.26 -9.26 -2.58
N PHE A 105 -9.83 -9.13 -3.83
CA PHE A 105 -8.93 -10.08 -4.46
C PHE A 105 -7.61 -10.24 -3.70
N VAL A 106 -6.96 -9.12 -3.38
CA VAL A 106 -5.66 -9.13 -2.71
C VAL A 106 -5.77 -9.55 -1.24
N GLN A 107 -6.83 -9.16 -0.54
CA GLN A 107 -7.11 -9.66 0.81
C GLN A 107 -7.29 -11.20 0.82
N TRP A 108 -8.00 -11.75 -0.17
CA TRP A 108 -8.15 -13.18 -0.32
C TRP A 108 -6.80 -13.87 -0.59
N LEU A 109 -6.04 -13.42 -1.59
CA LEU A 109 -4.71 -13.97 -1.87
C LEU A 109 -3.77 -13.86 -0.66
N GLY A 110 -3.83 -12.74 0.07
CA GLY A 110 -3.07 -12.53 1.31
C GLY A 110 -3.46 -13.51 2.41
N LYS A 111 -4.75 -13.83 2.55
CA LYS A 111 -5.22 -14.86 3.48
C LYS A 111 -4.74 -16.25 3.08
N GLU A 112 -4.86 -16.63 1.81
CA GLU A 112 -4.35 -17.91 1.30
C GLU A 112 -2.83 -18.02 1.49
N ARG A 113 -2.10 -16.92 1.26
CA ARG A 113 -0.65 -16.85 1.50
C ARG A 113 -0.29 -16.99 2.99
N ALA A 114 -1.06 -16.36 3.88
CA ALA A 114 -0.84 -16.44 5.32
C ALA A 114 -1.13 -17.86 5.86
N ASP A 115 -2.10 -18.56 5.27
CA ASP A 115 -2.34 -19.98 5.53
C ASP A 115 -1.36 -20.87 4.75
N TYR A 116 -0.07 -20.75 5.06
CA TYR A 116 0.99 -21.47 4.37
C TYR A 116 0.89 -23.02 4.49
N LYS A 117 0.04 -23.53 5.38
CA LYS A 117 -0.25 -24.96 5.53
C LYS A 117 -1.53 -25.40 4.80
N GLY A 118 -2.32 -24.45 4.31
CA GLY A 118 -3.54 -24.70 3.54
C GLY A 118 -3.25 -25.38 2.21
N ASP A 119 -4.23 -26.13 1.72
CA ASP A 119 -4.07 -26.98 0.54
C ASP A 119 -3.88 -26.16 -0.74
N MET A 120 -4.56 -25.01 -0.85
CA MET A 120 -4.38 -24.08 -1.96
C MET A 120 -2.97 -23.50 -2.00
N TYR A 121 -2.46 -23.01 -0.87
CA TYR A 121 -1.10 -22.48 -0.81
C TYR A 121 -0.06 -23.54 -1.12
N LYS A 122 -0.19 -24.75 -0.55
CA LYS A 122 0.71 -25.87 -0.84
C LYS A 122 0.72 -26.21 -2.33
N ALA A 123 -0.43 -26.27 -2.98
CA ALA A 123 -0.54 -26.53 -4.41
C ALA A 123 0.17 -25.45 -5.27
N CYS A 124 0.15 -24.20 -4.82
CA CYS A 124 0.78 -23.08 -5.52
C CYS A 124 2.24 -22.82 -5.10
N SER A 125 2.71 -23.36 -3.97
CA SER A 125 3.99 -22.98 -3.34
C SER A 125 5.21 -23.25 -4.23
N ARG A 126 5.21 -24.36 -4.99
CA ARG A 126 6.33 -24.74 -5.87
C ARG A 126 6.41 -23.91 -7.15
N THR A 127 5.30 -23.33 -7.58
CA THR A 127 5.22 -22.45 -8.76
C THR A 127 5.26 -20.97 -8.36
N GLY A 128 4.97 -20.65 -7.09
CA GLY A 128 4.82 -19.29 -6.59
C GLY A 128 3.61 -18.56 -7.19
N ALA A 129 2.56 -19.27 -7.62
CA ALA A 129 1.44 -18.65 -8.33
C ALA A 129 0.66 -17.59 -7.49
N ILE A 130 0.48 -17.83 -6.18
CA ILE A 130 -0.16 -16.84 -5.29
C ILE A 130 0.77 -15.63 -5.09
N ASP A 131 2.06 -15.85 -4.82
CA ASP A 131 3.03 -14.76 -4.67
C ASP A 131 3.12 -13.93 -5.97
N ALA A 132 3.07 -14.58 -7.14
CA ALA A 132 3.04 -13.93 -8.44
C ALA A 132 1.88 -12.94 -8.61
N LEU A 133 0.68 -13.37 -8.20
CA LEU A 133 -0.51 -12.55 -8.29
C LEU A 133 -0.43 -11.43 -7.25
N MET A 134 0.05 -11.71 -6.03
CA MET A 134 0.33 -10.68 -5.04
C MET A 134 1.37 -9.66 -5.51
N GLU A 135 2.39 -10.06 -6.26
CA GLU A 135 3.34 -9.11 -6.87
C GLU A 135 2.69 -8.30 -7.99
N THR A 136 1.96 -8.96 -8.89
CA THR A 136 1.35 -8.34 -10.08
C THR A 136 0.25 -7.35 -9.72
N TYR A 137 -0.62 -7.77 -8.81
CA TYR A 137 -1.80 -7.03 -8.39
C TYR A 137 -1.59 -6.33 -7.05
N GLY A 138 -0.44 -6.47 -6.41
CA GLY A 138 -0.12 -5.80 -5.15
C GLY A 138 0.58 -4.46 -5.33
N ALA A 139 1.36 -4.02 -4.33
CA ALA A 139 2.00 -2.71 -4.30
C ALA A 139 2.92 -2.41 -5.50
N GLN A 140 3.51 -3.44 -6.14
CA GLN A 140 4.35 -3.23 -7.32
C GLN A 140 3.55 -2.73 -8.54
N ARG A 141 2.22 -2.84 -8.54
CA ARG A 141 1.37 -2.28 -9.61
C ARG A 141 1.52 -0.75 -9.72
N LEU A 142 1.86 -0.08 -8.62
CA LEU A 142 2.11 1.36 -8.60
C LEU A 142 3.18 1.81 -9.61
N TYR A 143 4.18 0.97 -9.88
CA TYR A 143 5.23 1.28 -10.85
C TYR A 143 4.73 1.32 -12.30
N ARG A 144 3.50 0.87 -12.56
CA ARG A 144 2.88 0.80 -13.88
C ARG A 144 1.49 1.45 -13.93
N ASP A 145 0.95 1.86 -12.80
CA ASP A 145 -0.38 2.47 -12.71
C ASP A 145 -0.32 3.92 -13.20
N GLU A 146 -0.90 4.18 -14.37
CA GLU A 146 -0.91 5.51 -14.98
C GLU A 146 -1.63 6.56 -14.13
N ALA A 147 -2.69 6.16 -13.41
CA ALA A 147 -3.42 7.07 -12.52
C ALA A 147 -2.56 7.49 -11.32
N PHE A 148 -1.70 6.61 -10.83
CA PHE A 148 -0.72 6.91 -9.80
C PHE A 148 0.49 7.67 -10.34
N LEU A 149 1.01 7.30 -11.50
CA LEU A 149 2.22 7.92 -12.06
C LEU A 149 1.91 9.32 -12.61
N LYS A 150 0.87 9.44 -13.43
CA LYS A 150 0.55 10.65 -14.21
C LYS A 150 -0.79 11.28 -13.87
N GLY A 151 -1.63 10.60 -13.09
CA GLY A 151 -2.92 11.16 -12.68
C GLY A 151 -2.78 12.35 -11.74
N ASN A 152 -3.91 12.97 -11.46
CA ASN A 152 -3.99 14.10 -10.55
C ASN A 152 -3.93 13.63 -9.08
N ASN A 153 -3.96 14.55 -8.11
CA ASN A 153 -3.75 14.18 -6.70
C ASN A 153 -4.87 13.28 -6.17
N GLN A 154 -6.09 13.49 -6.63
CA GLN A 154 -7.22 12.64 -6.28
C GLN A 154 -7.00 11.19 -6.75
N ALA A 155 -6.55 11.00 -7.99
CA ALA A 155 -6.27 9.68 -8.55
C ALA A 155 -5.14 8.97 -7.79
N LYS A 156 -4.09 9.70 -7.43
CA LYS A 156 -2.96 9.18 -6.64
C LYS A 156 -3.39 8.75 -5.23
N LEU A 157 -4.13 9.60 -4.51
CA LEU A 157 -4.63 9.31 -3.17
C LEU A 157 -5.57 8.10 -3.17
N ALA A 158 -6.43 7.97 -4.18
CA ALA A 158 -7.31 6.82 -4.34
C ALA A 158 -6.53 5.49 -4.46
N ARG A 159 -5.40 5.48 -5.17
CA ARG A 159 -4.55 4.29 -5.31
C ARG A 159 -3.84 3.92 -4.01
N ILE A 160 -3.34 4.91 -3.26
CA ILE A 160 -2.75 4.68 -1.93
C ILE A 160 -3.79 4.08 -0.98
N LYS A 161 -5.02 4.61 -0.99
CA LYS A 161 -6.12 4.08 -0.19
C LYS A 161 -6.43 2.62 -0.50
N GLU A 162 -6.58 2.29 -1.79
CA GLU A 162 -6.85 0.92 -2.24
C GLU A 162 -5.79 -0.08 -1.76
N LEU A 163 -4.51 0.29 -1.84
CA LEU A 163 -3.40 -0.54 -1.36
C LEU A 163 -3.39 -0.74 0.15
N TRP A 164 -3.69 0.32 0.90
CA TRP A 164 -3.76 0.25 2.36
C TRP A 164 -4.92 -0.62 2.84
N GLU A 165 -6.09 -0.48 2.22
CA GLU A 165 -7.25 -1.31 2.50
C GLU A 165 -6.97 -2.79 2.18
N ALA A 166 -6.17 -3.04 1.15
CA ALA A 166 -5.67 -4.36 0.80
C ALA A 166 -4.53 -4.85 1.72
N ARG A 167 -4.03 -4.00 2.63
CA ARG A 167 -2.91 -4.28 3.56
C ARG A 167 -1.60 -4.65 2.85
N GLU A 168 -1.39 -4.09 1.68
CA GLU A 168 -0.20 -4.36 0.85
C GLU A 168 0.94 -3.39 1.13
N LEU A 169 0.63 -2.20 1.65
CA LEU A 169 1.62 -1.26 2.15
C LEU A 169 1.81 -1.50 3.63
N ASP A 170 3.06 -1.70 4.05
CA ASP A 170 3.40 -1.45 5.43
C ASP A 170 3.38 0.05 5.72
N GLN A 171 3.31 0.40 7.01
CA GLN A 171 3.31 1.79 7.45
C GLN A 171 4.48 2.59 6.84
N SER A 172 5.68 2.04 6.81
CA SER A 172 6.87 2.76 6.32
C SER A 172 6.83 3.06 4.82
N GLN A 173 6.32 2.12 4.01
CA GLN A 173 6.14 2.30 2.57
C GLN A 173 5.04 3.31 2.24
N ALA A 174 3.93 3.28 2.99
CA ALA A 174 2.90 4.31 2.89
C ALA A 174 3.49 5.68 3.24
N TYR A 175 4.39 5.76 4.24
CA TYR A 175 5.05 7.01 4.64
C TYR A 175 5.98 7.55 3.57
N ASP A 176 6.84 6.72 2.99
CA ASP A 176 7.79 7.14 1.95
C ASP A 176 7.07 7.62 0.69
N LEU A 177 6.03 6.90 0.26
CA LEU A 177 5.19 7.31 -0.86
C LEU A 177 4.53 8.66 -0.55
N THR A 178 3.91 8.79 0.62
CA THR A 178 3.25 10.03 1.03
C THR A 178 4.24 11.20 1.05
N ARG A 179 5.42 11.05 1.68
CA ARG A 179 6.46 12.09 1.74
C ARG A 179 6.97 12.49 0.36
N MET A 180 7.19 11.55 -0.55
CA MET A 180 7.58 11.85 -1.93
C MET A 180 6.50 12.61 -2.71
N TYR A 181 5.22 12.35 -2.45
CA TYR A 181 4.09 13.04 -3.10
C TYR A 181 3.90 14.48 -2.63
N ILE A 182 4.07 14.73 -1.33
CA ILE A 182 3.82 16.04 -0.71
C ILE A 182 4.80 17.09 -1.20
N TYR A 183 6.08 16.74 -1.30
CA TYR A 183 7.13 17.68 -1.71
C TYR A 183 7.17 17.94 -3.21
N ARG A 184 6.56 17.10 -4.05
CA ARG A 184 6.66 17.22 -5.52
C ARG A 184 5.33 17.48 -6.24
N HIS A 185 4.17 17.13 -5.68
CA HIS A 185 2.96 16.96 -6.50
C HIS A 185 1.64 17.51 -5.93
N LEU A 186 1.56 17.95 -4.67
CA LEU A 186 0.33 18.58 -4.15
C LEU A 186 0.02 19.99 -4.71
N ALA A 187 0.68 20.39 -5.80
CA ALA A 187 0.68 21.75 -6.33
C ALA A 187 0.00 22.03 -7.71
N PRO A 188 -0.95 21.22 -8.25
CA PRO A 188 -1.76 21.69 -9.37
C PRO A 188 -3.11 22.26 -8.88
N ALA A 189 -3.38 23.50 -9.26
CA ALA A 189 -4.72 24.10 -9.22
C ALA A 189 -5.66 23.41 -10.22
N GLY A 190 -6.94 23.23 -9.86
CA GLY A 190 -7.99 22.75 -10.77
C GLY A 190 -8.56 21.35 -10.49
N ASP A 191 -8.03 20.62 -9.51
CA ASP A 191 -8.66 19.39 -9.01
C ASP A 191 -9.73 19.68 -7.96
N ASP A 192 -10.71 18.78 -7.79
CA ASP A 192 -11.70 18.84 -6.71
C ASP A 192 -11.02 18.75 -5.33
N ILE A 193 -10.90 19.90 -4.67
CA ILE A 193 -10.21 20.05 -3.40
C ILE A 193 -10.97 19.37 -2.24
N ASP A 194 -12.30 19.33 -2.29
CA ASP A 194 -13.12 18.72 -1.25
C ASP A 194 -12.92 17.21 -1.22
N LYS A 195 -12.91 16.58 -2.41
CA LYS A 195 -12.64 15.15 -2.53
C LYS A 195 -11.22 14.78 -2.13
N GLN A 196 -10.25 15.67 -2.32
CA GLN A 196 -8.87 15.45 -1.85
C GLN A 196 -8.77 15.49 -0.32
N ILE A 197 -9.42 16.46 0.31
CA ILE A 197 -9.49 16.59 1.77
C ILE A 197 -10.17 15.35 2.37
N GLU A 198 -11.30 14.92 1.80
CA GLU A 198 -12.03 13.71 2.25
C GLU A 198 -11.16 12.44 2.15
N LEU A 199 -10.58 12.17 0.98
CA LEU A 199 -9.73 11.00 0.76
C LEU A 199 -8.51 11.01 1.68
N PHE A 200 -7.91 12.18 1.89
CA PHE A 200 -6.79 12.33 2.81
C PHE A 200 -7.21 12.04 4.26
N GLY A 201 -8.38 12.53 4.69
CA GLY A 201 -8.95 12.21 6.01
C GLY A 201 -9.21 10.74 6.24
N GLN A 202 -9.68 10.03 5.21
CA GLN A 202 -9.87 8.58 5.28
C GLN A 202 -8.54 7.84 5.48
N LEU A 203 -7.48 8.25 4.79
CA LEU A 203 -6.14 7.68 4.97
C LEU A 203 -5.58 7.93 6.39
N VAL A 204 -5.84 9.11 6.95
CA VAL A 204 -5.43 9.44 8.32
C VAL A 204 -6.15 8.56 9.32
N LYS A 205 -7.48 8.46 9.22
CA LYS A 205 -8.30 7.62 10.12
C LYS A 205 -7.93 6.14 10.06
N ALA A 206 -7.45 5.69 8.91
CA ALA A 206 -7.04 4.32 8.72
C ALA A 206 -5.60 4.04 9.20
N ASP A 207 -4.92 5.01 9.83
CA ASP A 207 -3.54 4.93 10.35
C ASP A 207 -2.50 4.62 9.25
N CYS A 208 -2.74 5.15 8.04
CA CYS A 208 -1.87 4.93 6.88
C CYS A 208 -0.63 5.84 6.85
N LEU A 209 -0.62 6.95 7.59
CA LEU A 209 0.27 8.08 7.34
C LEU A 209 1.08 8.49 8.57
N ASP A 210 2.35 8.85 8.36
CA ASP A 210 3.21 9.40 9.40
C ASP A 210 2.69 10.78 9.79
N TRP A 211 2.68 11.01 11.10
CA TRP A 211 2.12 12.22 11.70
C TRP A 211 2.75 13.52 11.19
N ALA A 212 4.08 13.60 11.13
CA ALA A 212 4.78 14.84 10.80
C ALA A 212 4.60 15.21 9.32
N GLY A 213 4.62 14.20 8.44
CA GLY A 213 4.31 14.36 7.02
C GLY A 213 2.84 14.72 6.79
N ALA A 214 1.93 13.99 7.43
CA ALA A 214 0.49 14.12 7.21
C ALA A 214 -0.07 15.48 7.65
N ALA A 215 0.46 16.04 8.74
CA ALA A 215 0.12 17.38 9.21
C ALA A 215 0.40 18.48 8.17
N GLY A 216 1.54 18.39 7.47
CA GLY A 216 1.92 19.36 6.44
C GLY A 216 1.08 19.25 5.17
N VAL A 217 0.69 18.03 4.78
CA VAL A 217 -0.24 17.82 3.65
C VAL A 217 -1.57 18.47 3.92
N HIS A 218 -2.09 18.19 5.11
CA HIS A 218 -3.42 18.61 5.48
C HIS A 218 -3.48 20.14 5.49
N GLU A 219 -2.50 20.79 6.11
CA GLU A 219 -2.36 22.25 6.07
C GLU A 219 -2.31 22.81 4.64
N ALA A 220 -1.54 22.20 3.74
CA ALA A 220 -1.45 22.65 2.35
C ALA A 220 -2.79 22.51 1.60
N LEU A 221 -3.48 21.38 1.78
CA LEU A 221 -4.82 21.15 1.20
C LEU A 221 -5.85 22.15 1.74
N LEU A 222 -5.86 22.37 3.05
CA LEU A 222 -6.77 23.33 3.66
C LEU A 222 -6.46 24.77 3.21
N THR A 223 -5.18 25.14 3.10
CA THR A 223 -4.76 26.46 2.59
C THR A 223 -5.27 26.66 1.16
N ARG A 224 -5.07 25.69 0.28
CA ARG A 224 -5.58 25.73 -1.09
C ARG A 224 -7.11 25.84 -1.13
N ALA A 225 -7.82 25.12 -0.26
CA ALA A 225 -9.27 25.24 -0.16
C ALA A 225 -9.73 26.66 0.23
N LEU A 226 -9.00 27.34 1.13
CA LEU A 226 -9.30 28.74 1.51
C LEU A 226 -9.14 29.73 0.35
N GLU A 227 -8.38 29.37 -0.68
CA GLU A 227 -8.16 30.16 -1.90
C GLU A 227 -9.14 29.79 -3.02
N GLU A 228 -9.43 28.50 -3.19
CA GLU A 228 -10.20 28.00 -4.34
C GLU A 228 -11.72 27.92 -4.11
N LYS A 229 -12.16 27.71 -2.86
CA LYS A 229 -13.59 27.55 -2.53
C LYS A 229 -14.32 28.89 -2.56
N LYS A 230 -15.19 29.07 -3.54
CA LYS A 230 -15.98 30.30 -3.75
C LYS A 230 -17.01 30.58 -2.65
N ASP A 231 -17.47 29.55 -1.96
CA ASP A 231 -18.41 29.64 -0.85
C ASP A 231 -17.76 30.17 0.44
N LEU A 232 -16.42 30.14 0.52
CA LEU A 232 -15.62 30.71 1.61
C LEU A 232 -15.22 32.17 1.32
N ASP A 233 -16.20 33.01 0.98
CA ASP A 233 -16.02 34.40 0.56
C ASP A 233 -15.84 35.41 1.71
N THR A 234 -16.15 35.02 2.96
CA THR A 234 -15.93 35.84 4.15
C THR A 234 -14.97 35.21 5.14
N VAL A 235 -14.33 36.04 5.97
CA VAL A 235 -13.43 35.55 7.03
C VAL A 235 -14.19 34.64 7.98
N GLU A 236 -15.40 35.01 8.41
CA GLU A 236 -16.21 34.18 9.32
C GLU A 236 -16.50 32.79 8.76
N LYS A 237 -16.82 32.69 7.46
CA LYS A 237 -17.03 31.39 6.79
C LYS A 237 -15.74 30.58 6.75
N LYS A 238 -14.61 31.21 6.41
CA LYS A 238 -13.29 30.57 6.45
C LYS A 238 -12.94 30.04 7.84
N LEU A 239 -13.14 30.84 8.89
CA LEU A 239 -12.85 30.45 10.27
C LEU A 239 -13.75 29.29 10.75
N ALA A 240 -15.04 29.35 10.44
CA ALA A 240 -15.98 28.26 10.74
C ALA A 240 -15.58 26.96 10.04
N TRP A 241 -15.23 27.04 8.76
CA TRP A 241 -14.80 25.91 7.96
C TRP A 241 -13.48 25.30 8.46
N ILE A 242 -12.49 26.13 8.80
CA ILE A 242 -11.24 25.66 9.42
C ILE A 242 -11.56 24.89 10.70
N ASN A 243 -12.46 25.38 11.55
CA ASN A 243 -12.83 24.66 12.78
C ASN A 243 -13.44 23.29 12.50
N GLU A 244 -14.37 23.18 11.57
CA GLU A 244 -14.96 21.89 11.18
C GLU A 244 -13.89 20.87 10.76
N HIS A 245 -12.86 21.32 10.04
CA HIS A 245 -11.83 20.45 9.49
C HIS A 245 -10.62 20.26 10.43
N THR A 246 -10.55 20.99 11.54
CA THR A 246 -9.42 20.95 12.50
C THR A 246 -9.82 20.75 13.96
N ASP A 247 -11.12 20.64 14.30
CA ASP A 247 -11.60 20.52 15.70
C ASP A 247 -11.34 19.14 16.32
N SER A 248 -10.73 19.13 17.51
CA SER A 248 -10.31 17.93 18.27
C SER A 248 -11.43 16.98 18.65
N LYS A 249 -12.68 17.46 18.60
CA LYS A 249 -13.86 16.69 19.00
C LYS A 249 -14.73 16.26 17.82
N SER A 250 -14.70 16.97 16.70
CA SER A 250 -15.60 16.74 15.55
C SER A 250 -14.90 16.65 14.19
N GLY A 251 -13.68 17.18 14.07
CA GLY A 251 -12.93 17.18 12.83
C GLY A 251 -12.26 15.83 12.55
N GLU A 252 -12.41 15.35 11.32
CA GLU A 252 -11.91 14.05 10.87
C GLU A 252 -10.40 13.83 11.07
N ILE A 253 -9.62 14.91 11.27
CA ILE A 253 -8.15 14.95 11.18
C ILE A 253 -7.51 15.75 12.34
N SER A 254 -8.25 16.08 13.40
CA SER A 254 -7.85 17.17 14.29
C SER A 254 -6.56 16.99 15.10
N TRP A 255 -6.22 15.78 15.53
CA TRP A 255 -5.04 15.56 16.36
C TRP A 255 -3.72 15.78 15.62
N MET A 256 -3.75 15.91 14.28
CA MET A 256 -2.56 16.07 13.46
C MET A 256 -2.13 17.53 13.26
N VAL A 257 -3.03 18.49 13.46
CA VAL A 257 -2.69 19.91 13.32
C VAL A 257 -2.16 20.42 14.66
N VAL A 258 -0.86 20.20 14.91
CA VAL A 258 -0.17 20.84 16.06
C VAL A 258 -0.49 22.33 16.05
N ASN A 259 -0.88 22.89 17.20
CA ASN A 259 -1.43 24.26 17.35
C ASN A 259 -0.83 25.32 16.40
N ASN A 260 0.48 25.28 16.16
CA ASN A 260 1.17 26.22 15.26
C ASN A 260 0.63 26.20 13.81
N ARG A 261 0.28 25.03 13.26
CA ARG A 261 -0.26 24.90 11.89
C ARG A 261 -1.72 25.35 11.80
N ARG A 262 -2.51 25.17 12.87
CA ARG A 262 -3.89 25.63 12.93
C ARG A 262 -3.94 27.16 12.99
N SER A 263 -3.05 27.75 13.80
CA SER A 263 -2.84 29.19 13.83
C SER A 263 -2.39 29.73 12.48
N ALA A 264 -1.55 29.00 11.72
CA ALA A 264 -1.15 29.40 10.37
C ALA A 264 -2.33 29.46 9.39
N LEU A 265 -3.23 28.46 9.40
CA LEU A 265 -4.46 28.48 8.61
C LEU A 265 -5.36 29.66 8.96
N PHE A 266 -5.52 29.94 10.27
CA PHE A 266 -6.28 31.11 10.71
C PHE A 266 -5.64 32.41 10.26
N MET A 267 -4.32 32.58 10.41
CA MET A 267 -3.59 33.75 9.91
C MET A 267 -3.85 33.93 8.42
N HIS A 268 -3.67 32.89 7.61
CA HIS A 268 -3.95 32.94 6.18
C HIS A 268 -5.40 33.37 5.85
N ALA A 269 -6.39 32.85 6.58
CA ALA A 269 -7.79 33.20 6.37
C ALA A 269 -8.14 34.67 6.69
N MET A 270 -7.45 35.29 7.66
CA MET A 270 -7.78 36.63 8.16
C MET A 270 -6.79 37.71 7.74
N ASP A 271 -5.67 37.36 7.11
CA ASP A 271 -4.53 38.27 6.91
C ASP A 271 -4.93 39.58 6.21
N ALA A 272 -5.68 39.46 5.12
CA ALA A 272 -6.15 40.62 4.36
C ALA A 272 -7.10 41.53 5.16
N GLU A 273 -7.86 40.98 6.10
CA GLU A 273 -8.77 41.77 6.96
C GLU A 273 -8.00 42.44 8.10
N MET A 274 -7.09 41.70 8.74
CA MET A 274 -6.25 42.22 9.83
C MET A 274 -5.30 43.32 9.36
N ALA A 275 -4.80 43.24 8.12
CA ALA A 275 -3.94 44.26 7.52
C ALA A 275 -4.61 45.66 7.44
N LYS A 276 -5.95 45.73 7.40
CA LYS A 276 -6.71 46.99 7.32
C LYS A 276 -6.92 47.66 8.68
N LEU A 277 -6.67 46.95 9.77
CA LEU A 277 -7.00 47.36 11.12
C LEU A 277 -5.74 47.83 11.87
N ASP A 278 -5.92 48.79 12.78
CA ASP A 278 -4.92 49.16 13.78
C ASP A 278 -4.84 48.10 14.90
N TYR A 279 -3.82 48.21 15.76
CA TYR A 279 -3.55 47.18 16.77
C TYR A 279 -4.69 46.95 17.76
N GLU A 280 -5.42 48.01 18.16
CA GLU A 280 -6.56 47.91 19.10
C GLU A 280 -7.73 47.19 18.43
N LYS A 281 -8.06 47.58 17.19
CA LYS A 281 -9.14 46.95 16.43
C LYS A 281 -8.84 45.51 16.05
N ARG A 282 -7.59 45.14 15.80
CA ARG A 282 -7.20 43.73 15.60
C ARG A 282 -7.52 42.90 16.84
N ALA A 283 -7.17 43.40 18.03
CA ALA A 283 -7.45 42.70 19.29
C ALA A 283 -8.96 42.57 19.56
N GLU A 284 -9.73 43.63 19.33
CA GLU A 284 -11.20 43.60 19.43
C GLU A 284 -11.81 42.56 18.48
N LYS A 285 -11.34 42.49 17.23
CA LYS A 285 -11.87 41.55 16.23
C LYS A 285 -11.55 40.09 16.54
N ILE A 286 -10.34 39.80 17.03
CA ILE A 286 -9.96 38.46 17.50
C ILE A 286 -10.83 38.05 18.69
N GLN A 287 -11.08 38.97 19.63
CA GLN A 287 -11.95 38.71 20.77
C GLN A 287 -13.42 38.49 20.35
N GLU A 288 -13.92 39.27 19.40
CA GLU A 288 -15.25 39.08 18.81
C GLU A 288 -15.40 37.68 18.17
N TRP A 289 -14.43 37.23 17.36
CA TRP A 289 -14.47 35.91 16.76
C TRP A 289 -14.35 34.78 17.78
N LYS A 290 -13.59 34.97 18.86
CA LYS A 290 -13.56 34.05 20.00
C LYS A 290 -14.92 33.95 20.68
N GLU A 291 -15.60 35.07 20.94
CA GLU A 291 -16.95 35.09 21.55
C GLU A 291 -18.00 34.41 20.65
N LYS A 292 -17.85 34.56 19.33
CA LYS A 292 -18.64 33.84 18.33
C LYS A 292 -18.27 32.35 18.20
N LYS A 293 -17.31 31.85 18.98
CA LYS A 293 -16.78 30.47 18.92
C LYS A 293 -16.16 30.10 17.56
N LEU A 294 -15.72 31.10 16.80
CA LEU A 294 -14.95 30.90 15.56
C LEU A 294 -13.46 30.69 15.85
N LEU A 295 -13.00 31.02 17.06
CA LEU A 295 -11.65 30.74 17.54
C LEU A 295 -11.75 30.10 18.94
N ASP A 296 -10.91 29.10 19.20
CA ASP A 296 -10.72 28.63 20.59
C ASP A 296 -9.78 29.57 21.37
N THR A 297 -9.73 29.39 22.69
CA THR A 297 -8.94 30.23 23.58
C THR A 297 -7.44 30.21 23.25
N SER A 298 -6.89 29.07 22.80
CA SER A 298 -5.46 28.96 22.47
C SER A 298 -5.16 29.72 21.18
N SER A 299 -5.94 29.47 20.14
CA SER A 299 -5.82 30.10 18.83
C SER A 299 -6.00 31.62 18.95
N ALA A 300 -6.99 32.09 19.69
CA ALA A 300 -7.19 33.52 19.92
C ALA A 300 -5.98 34.17 20.63
N ARG A 301 -5.38 33.49 21.62
CA ARG A 301 -4.18 33.99 22.30
C ARG A 301 -2.99 34.06 21.33
N ASP A 302 -2.76 33.00 20.57
CA ASP A 302 -1.61 32.91 19.65
C ASP A 302 -1.74 33.93 18.50
N LEU A 303 -2.96 34.14 17.98
CA LEU A 303 -3.27 35.17 16.98
C LEU A 303 -3.15 36.59 17.53
N THR A 304 -3.56 36.81 18.79
CA THR A 304 -3.36 38.12 19.46
C THR A 304 -1.87 38.42 19.57
N ALA A 305 -1.05 37.42 19.94
CA ALA A 305 0.39 37.57 19.96
C ALA A 305 0.96 37.84 18.56
N ALA A 306 0.45 37.20 17.51
CA ALA A 306 0.93 37.40 16.14
C ALA A 306 0.60 38.81 15.59
N TYR A 307 -0.65 39.26 15.76
CA TYR A 307 -1.14 40.49 15.11
C TYR A 307 -1.07 41.76 15.96
N CYS A 308 -0.97 41.62 17.29
CA CYS A 308 -1.08 42.73 18.24
C CYS A 308 0.20 42.96 19.07
N ALA A 309 1.22 42.08 18.99
CA ALA A 309 2.43 42.21 19.81
C ALA A 309 3.50 43.15 19.23
N MET A 310 3.39 43.59 17.97
CA MET A 310 4.32 44.56 17.38
C MET A 310 3.64 45.93 17.26
N LYS A 311 4.05 46.87 18.14
CA LYS A 311 3.74 48.30 18.06
C LYS A 311 4.61 48.99 17.01
#